data_AF-A0A9J6BMZ7-F1
#
_entry.id   AF-A0A9J6BMZ7-F1
#
_cell.length_a   1.000
_cell.length_b   1.000
_cell.length_c   1.000
_cell.angle_alpha   90.00
_cell.angle_beta   90.00
_cell.angle_gamma   90.00
#
_symmetry.space_group_name_H-M   'P 1'
#
loop_
_entity.id
_entity.type
_entity.pdbx_description
1 polymer ?
#
loop_
_entity_poly.entity_id
_entity_poly.type
_entity_poly.pdbx_seq_one_letter_code
_entity_poly.pdbx_strand_id
1 'polypeptide(L)'
;MKYSFFLILVTIALSINALPNNMPPPVIPRDCGPPDCQILSNRYHQDALFPHPDPNRYYQCAPYSINAWRPMERYCICGTVFNPKLSRCTFFWSDDWEPICEWQNPPALAACDEETYGHKDKWMV
;
A
#
# COMPACT_ATOMS: atom_id res chain seq x y z
N MET A 1 52.82 1.30 8.74
CA MET A 1 51.83 0.73 7.78
C MET A 1 50.52 0.47 8.52
N LYS A 2 49.66 1.48 8.72
CA LYS A 2 48.37 1.34 9.45
C LYS A 2 47.19 2.05 8.77
N TYR A 3 47.43 2.78 7.68
CA TYR A 3 46.42 3.59 7.00
C TYR A 3 45.71 2.86 5.84
N SER A 4 46.15 1.65 5.47
CA SER A 4 45.60 0.92 4.33
C SER A 4 44.32 0.13 4.65
N PHE A 5 44.08 -0.23 5.91
CA PHE A 5 42.88 -0.98 6.31
C PHE A 5 41.66 -0.08 6.53
N PHE A 6 41.87 1.18 6.95
CA PHE A 6 40.78 2.14 7.14
C PHE A 6 40.14 2.60 5.82
N LEU A 7 40.89 2.60 4.71
CA LEU A 7 40.36 2.97 3.39
C LEU A 7 39.41 1.92 2.80
N ILE A 8 39.53 0.65 3.19
CA ILE A 8 38.72 -0.46 2.64
C ILE A 8 37.33 -0.51 3.28
N LEU A 9 37.16 -0.03 4.52
CA LEU A 9 35.85 0.01 5.19
C LEU A 9 34.96 1.16 4.70
N VAL A 10 35.55 2.25 4.21
CA VAL A 10 34.80 3.44 3.75
C VAL A 10 34.18 3.23 2.36
N THR A 11 34.73 2.35 1.52
CA THR A 11 34.22 2.11 0.16
C THR A 11 32.97 1.22 0.11
N ILE A 12 32.74 0.37 1.12
CA ILE A 12 31.58 -0.54 1.14
C ILE A 12 30.28 0.18 1.52
N ALA A 13 30.37 1.40 2.07
CA ALA A 13 29.21 2.20 2.48
C ALA A 13 28.51 2.95 1.33
N LEU A 14 29.04 2.92 0.10
CA LEU A 14 28.47 3.64 -1.06
C LEU A 14 27.49 2.81 -1.90
N SER A 15 27.02 1.67 -1.41
CA SER A 15 25.83 1.01 -1.95
C SER A 15 24.58 1.39 -1.16
N ILE A 16 24.45 2.68 -0.84
CA ILE A 16 23.13 3.28 -0.64
C ILE A 16 22.39 3.12 -1.97
N ASN A 17 21.63 2.04 -2.08
CA ASN A 17 20.60 1.88 -3.09
C ASN A 17 19.61 3.03 -2.92
N ALA A 18 19.95 4.17 -3.53
CA ALA A 18 19.06 5.31 -3.61
C ALA A 18 17.87 4.84 -4.44
N LEU A 19 16.78 4.54 -3.75
CA LEU A 19 15.46 4.90 -4.20
C LEU A 19 15.58 6.23 -4.97
N PRO A 20 15.07 6.35 -6.21
CA PRO A 20 15.19 7.58 -6.96
C PRO A 20 14.69 8.71 -6.07
N ASN A 21 15.58 9.66 -5.75
CA ASN A 21 15.37 10.71 -4.73
C ASN A 21 14.15 11.62 -5.00
N ASN A 22 13.42 11.38 -6.08
CA ASN A 22 12.16 11.98 -6.47
C ASN A 22 11.29 10.91 -7.16
N MET A 23 10.75 9.94 -6.42
CA MET A 23 9.77 9.03 -7.02
C MET A 23 8.47 9.81 -7.27
N PRO A 24 7.92 9.81 -8.50
CA PRO A 24 6.65 10.50 -8.77
C PRO A 24 5.54 9.90 -7.91
N PRO A 25 4.47 10.66 -7.62
CA PRO A 25 3.36 10.17 -6.82
C PRO A 25 2.74 8.90 -7.44
N PRO A 26 2.14 8.02 -6.62
CA PRO A 26 1.41 6.87 -7.12
C PRO A 26 0.31 7.29 -8.10
N VAL A 27 0.12 6.49 -9.15
CA VAL A 27 -0.93 6.73 -10.15
C VAL A 27 -2.21 6.04 -9.68
N ILE A 28 -3.19 6.84 -9.26
CA ILE A 28 -4.49 6.34 -8.78
C ILE A 28 -5.40 6.06 -9.98
N PRO A 29 -5.89 4.82 -10.16
CA PRO A 29 -6.88 4.50 -11.20
C PRO A 29 -8.19 5.27 -10.97
N ARG A 30 -8.76 5.83 -12.05
CA ARG A 30 -10.02 6.61 -11.99
C ARG A 30 -11.26 5.75 -11.80
N ASP A 31 -11.20 4.49 -12.23
CA ASP A 31 -12.26 3.50 -12.13
C ASP A 31 -12.20 2.70 -10.83
N CYS A 32 -11.23 2.99 -9.95
CA CYS A 32 -10.92 2.19 -8.78
C CYS A 32 -10.69 0.72 -9.10
N GLY A 33 -10.25 0.43 -10.33
CA GLY A 33 -9.75 -0.87 -10.69
C GLY A 33 -8.41 -1.17 -10.01
N PRO A 34 -7.94 -2.43 -10.11
CA PRO A 34 -6.63 -2.79 -9.62
C PRO A 34 -5.53 -1.90 -10.24
N PRO A 35 -4.62 -1.33 -9.44
CA PRO A 35 -3.54 -0.50 -9.97
C PRO A 35 -2.55 -1.34 -10.78
N ASP A 36 -1.89 -0.70 -11.75
CA ASP A 36 -0.74 -1.31 -12.43
C ASP A 36 0.47 -1.32 -11.50
N CYS A 37 0.73 -2.47 -10.89
CA CYS A 37 1.88 -2.70 -10.02
C CYS A 37 3.19 -2.96 -10.79
N GLN A 38 3.24 -2.85 -12.11
CA GLN A 38 4.50 -2.85 -12.86
C GLN A 38 5.14 -1.46 -12.91
N ILE A 39 4.36 -0.41 -12.68
CA ILE A 39 4.85 0.96 -12.58
C ILE A 39 5.65 1.13 -11.28
N LEU A 40 6.89 1.62 -11.39
CA LEU A 40 7.79 1.80 -10.24
C LEU A 40 7.19 2.67 -9.14
N SER A 41 6.51 3.76 -9.50
CA SER A 41 5.83 4.64 -8.52
C SER A 41 4.66 3.99 -7.80
N ASN A 42 4.06 2.94 -8.34
CA ASN A 42 3.00 2.22 -7.63
C ASN A 42 3.58 1.16 -6.68
N ARG A 43 4.77 0.62 -6.98
CA ARG A 43 5.42 -0.42 -6.17
C ARG A 43 6.18 0.10 -4.97
N TYR A 44 6.95 1.18 -5.17
CA TYR A 44 8.02 1.53 -4.24
C TYR A 44 7.57 2.50 -3.15
N HIS A 45 6.43 3.15 -3.34
CA HIS A 45 5.78 3.90 -2.26
C HIS A 45 5.15 2.88 -1.30
N GLN A 46 5.82 2.63 -0.18
CA GLN A 46 5.35 1.66 0.83
C GLN A 46 3.97 2.04 1.41
N ASP A 47 3.66 3.35 1.40
CA ASP A 47 2.38 3.92 1.85
C ASP A 47 1.36 4.07 0.71
N ALA A 48 1.68 3.65 -0.53
CA ALA A 48 0.74 3.72 -1.64
C ALA A 48 -0.35 2.66 -1.49
N LEU A 49 -1.50 3.13 -1.02
CA LEU A 49 -2.74 2.37 -0.97
C LEU A 49 -3.71 2.94 -2.01
N PHE A 50 -4.40 2.06 -2.73
CA PHE A 50 -5.24 2.43 -3.86
C PHE A 50 -6.71 2.10 -3.55
N PRO A 51 -7.66 2.93 -4.03
CA PRO A 51 -9.08 2.70 -3.79
C PRO A 51 -9.56 1.42 -4.48
N HIS A 52 -10.55 0.78 -3.88
CA HIS A 52 -11.22 -0.42 -4.36
C HIS A 52 -12.72 -0.14 -4.53
N PRO A 53 -13.47 -0.81 -5.43
CA PRO A 53 -14.91 -0.54 -5.62
C PRO A 53 -15.76 -0.83 -4.37
N ASP A 54 -15.35 -1.81 -3.56
CA ASP A 54 -15.80 -2.01 -2.17
C ASP A 54 -15.01 -1.07 -1.22
N PRO A 55 -15.67 -0.13 -0.52
CA PRO A 55 -15.03 0.85 0.36
C PRO A 55 -14.38 0.24 1.61
N ASN A 56 -14.73 -0.99 1.99
CA ASN A 56 -14.09 -1.70 3.10
C ASN A 56 -12.78 -2.39 2.68
N ARG A 57 -12.38 -2.23 1.42
CA ARG A 57 -11.14 -2.79 0.88
C ARG A 57 -10.26 -1.71 0.27
N TYR A 58 -9.01 -2.07 0.07
CA TYR A 58 -8.05 -1.29 -0.71
C TYR A 58 -7.10 -2.24 -1.44
N TYR A 59 -6.47 -1.74 -2.50
CA TYR A 59 -5.37 -2.45 -3.15
C TYR A 59 -4.04 -1.96 -2.59
N GLN A 60 -3.11 -2.90 -2.46
CA GLN A 60 -1.71 -2.63 -2.19
C GLN A 60 -0.87 -3.43 -3.18
N CYS A 61 0.12 -2.80 -3.81
CA CYS A 61 1.08 -3.55 -4.62
C CYS A 61 1.98 -4.38 -3.69
N ALA A 62 2.04 -5.68 -3.95
CA ALA A 62 2.90 -6.60 -3.19
C ALA A 62 3.70 -7.50 -4.14
N PRO A 63 4.88 -7.97 -3.71
CA PRO A 63 5.64 -8.94 -4.47
C PRO A 63 4.85 -10.25 -4.61
N TYR A 64 4.75 -10.75 -5.84
CA TYR A 64 4.15 -12.04 -6.16
C TYR A 64 5.20 -13.07 -6.58
N SER A 65 6.29 -12.61 -7.21
CA SER A 65 7.47 -13.42 -7.52
C SER A 65 8.72 -12.54 -7.51
N ILE A 66 9.90 -13.15 -7.72
CA ILE A 66 11.21 -12.49 -7.71
C ILE A 66 11.23 -11.16 -8.50
N ASN A 67 10.53 -11.09 -9.63
CA ASN A 67 10.51 -9.90 -10.50
C ASN A 67 9.09 -9.42 -10.83
N ALA A 68 8.06 -9.91 -10.13
CA ALA A 68 6.68 -9.55 -10.43
C ALA A 68 5.97 -9.04 -9.18
N TRP A 69 5.26 -7.93 -9.37
CA TRP A 69 4.37 -7.33 -8.39
C TRP A 69 2.95 -7.37 -8.93
N ARG A 70 1.99 -7.56 -8.04
CA ARG A 70 0.57 -7.56 -8.41
C ARG A 70 -0.24 -6.76 -7.40
N PRO A 71 -1.39 -6.22 -7.82
CA PRO A 71 -2.33 -5.66 -6.87
C PRO A 71 -2.86 -6.79 -5.99
N MET A 72 -2.77 -6.58 -4.68
CA MET A 72 -3.36 -7.45 -3.69
C MET A 72 -4.48 -6.70 -2.98
N GLU A 73 -5.63 -7.35 -2.86
CA GLU A 73 -6.72 -6.85 -2.03
C GLU A 73 -6.37 -6.99 -0.55
N ARG A 74 -6.75 -5.98 0.21
CA ARG A 74 -6.63 -5.90 1.66
C ARG A 74 -7.94 -5.38 2.22
N TYR A 75 -8.28 -5.86 3.41
CA TYR A 75 -9.45 -5.40 4.14
C TYR A 75 -9.07 -4.31 5.12
N CYS A 76 -9.93 -3.31 5.23
CA CYS A 76 -9.98 -2.43 6.37
C CYS A 76 -10.54 -3.19 7.59
N ILE A 77 -10.19 -2.73 8.79
CA ILE A 77 -10.76 -3.32 10.01
C ILE A 77 -12.26 -2.99 10.10
N CYS A 78 -13.03 -3.77 10.85
CA CYS A 78 -14.47 -3.59 10.91
C CYS A 78 -14.89 -2.17 11.32
N GLY A 79 -15.95 -1.66 10.69
CA GLY A 79 -16.43 -0.29 10.87
C GLY A 79 -15.54 0.79 10.25
N THR A 80 -14.45 0.43 9.56
CA THR A 80 -13.56 1.37 8.88
C THR A 80 -13.54 1.17 7.37
N VAL A 81 -13.30 2.26 6.65
CA VAL A 81 -13.33 2.35 5.20
C VAL A 81 -12.05 3.00 4.71
N PHE A 82 -11.62 2.66 3.51
CA PHE A 82 -10.42 3.23 2.95
C PHE A 82 -10.64 4.69 2.55
N ASN A 83 -9.80 5.58 3.09
CA ASN A 83 -9.76 6.99 2.73
C ASN A 83 -8.46 7.29 1.96
N PRO A 84 -8.51 7.50 0.63
CA PRO A 84 -7.32 7.74 -0.18
C PRO A 84 -6.71 9.12 0.05
N LYS A 85 -7.46 10.10 0.59
CA LYS A 85 -6.89 11.40 0.96
C LYS A 85 -5.88 11.25 2.10
N LEU A 86 -6.12 10.29 2.99
CA LEU A 86 -5.29 9.98 4.15
C LEU A 86 -4.42 8.72 3.96
N SER A 87 -4.57 8.03 2.83
CA SER A 87 -3.94 6.74 2.54
C SER A 87 -4.05 5.73 3.68
N ARG A 88 -5.22 5.64 4.33
CA ARG A 88 -5.46 4.70 5.46
C ARG A 88 -6.93 4.39 5.63
N CYS A 89 -7.22 3.32 6.37
CA CYS A 89 -8.58 3.02 6.81
C CYS A 89 -8.97 3.93 7.98
N THR A 90 -10.17 4.52 7.91
CA THR A 90 -10.73 5.39 8.96
C THR A 90 -12.18 5.05 9.23
N PHE A 91 -12.74 5.49 10.37
CA PHE A 91 -14.16 5.28 10.60
C PHE A 91 -14.97 6.12 9.60
N PHE A 92 -16.01 5.53 9.00
CA PHE A 92 -16.76 6.19 7.93
C PHE A 92 -17.47 7.47 8.41
N TRP A 93 -17.74 7.60 9.71
CA TRP A 93 -18.44 8.74 10.31
C TRP A 93 -17.53 9.87 10.82
N SER A 94 -16.22 9.65 10.92
CA SER A 94 -15.31 10.61 11.57
C SER A 94 -14.49 11.47 10.61
N ASP A 95 -14.28 11.01 9.38
CA ASP A 95 -13.23 11.56 8.50
C ASP A 95 -13.75 12.04 7.13
N ASP A 96 -14.99 12.54 7.07
CA ASP A 96 -15.64 13.03 5.83
C ASP A 96 -15.40 12.09 4.65
N TRP A 97 -15.68 10.81 4.87
CA TRP A 97 -15.53 9.82 3.81
C TRP A 97 -16.52 10.14 2.70
N GLU A 98 -16.00 10.25 1.49
CA GLU A 98 -16.76 10.47 0.27
C GLU A 98 -16.45 9.33 -0.70
N PRO A 99 -17.43 8.87 -1.48
CA PRO A 99 -17.16 7.93 -2.56
C PRO A 99 -16.18 8.55 -3.54
N ILE A 100 -15.11 7.82 -3.83
CA ILE A 100 -14.05 8.21 -4.76
C ILE A 100 -14.34 7.70 -6.17
N CYS A 101 -15.02 6.56 -6.24
CA CYS A 101 -15.42 5.89 -7.47
C CYS A 101 -16.91 6.14 -7.69
N GLU A 102 -17.33 6.32 -8.95
CA GLU A 102 -18.73 6.56 -9.31
C GLU A 102 -19.68 5.45 -8.84
N TRP A 103 -19.16 4.23 -8.66
CA TRP A 103 -19.92 3.03 -8.30
C TRP A 103 -19.74 2.58 -6.85
N GLN A 104 -19.02 3.37 -6.03
CA GLN A 104 -18.90 3.09 -4.60
C GLN A 104 -20.21 3.44 -3.91
N ASN A 105 -20.91 2.41 -3.44
CA ASN A 105 -22.02 2.60 -2.53
C ASN A 105 -21.50 3.00 -1.14
N PRO A 106 -22.31 3.72 -0.33
CA PRO A 106 -22.00 3.90 1.07
C PRO A 106 -21.68 2.55 1.71
N PRO A 107 -20.69 2.50 2.61
CA PRO A 107 -20.29 1.26 3.24
C PRO A 107 -21.50 0.69 3.97
N ALA A 108 -21.89 -0.55 3.63
CA ALA A 108 -22.66 -1.32 4.59
C ALA A 108 -21.78 -1.43 5.84
N LEU A 109 -22.33 -1.12 7.01
CA LEU A 109 -21.63 -1.31 8.28
C LEU A 109 -21.21 -2.78 8.35
N ALA A 110 -19.97 -3.07 7.97
CA ALA A 110 -19.45 -4.42 8.01
C ALA A 110 -19.41 -4.81 9.49
N ALA A 111 -20.28 -5.75 9.87
CA ALA A 111 -20.19 -6.39 11.17
C ALA A 111 -18.80 -6.99 11.29
N CYS A 112 -18.17 -6.88 12.47
CA CYS A 112 -16.90 -7.55 12.72
C CYS A 112 -17.12 -9.06 12.61
N ASP A 113 -16.83 -9.64 11.46
CA ASP A 113 -16.72 -11.09 11.30
C ASP A 113 -15.28 -11.54 11.55
N GLU A 114 -15.08 -12.84 11.76
CA GLU A 114 -13.78 -13.42 12.05
C GLU A 114 -12.75 -13.15 10.93
N GLU A 115 -13.17 -12.98 9.67
CA GLU A 115 -12.29 -12.69 8.54
C GLU A 115 -11.67 -11.28 8.65
N THR A 116 -12.43 -10.32 9.18
CA THR A 116 -11.97 -8.94 9.39
C THR A 116 -11.07 -8.78 10.63
N TYR A 117 -11.13 -9.71 11.59
CA TYR A 117 -10.29 -9.72 12.81
C TYR A 117 -9.01 -10.58 12.65
N GLY A 118 -9.07 -11.65 11.85
CA GLY A 118 -8.05 -12.71 11.77
C GLY A 118 -6.95 -12.56 10.70
N HIS A 119 -6.93 -11.48 9.90
CA HIS A 119 -5.88 -11.31 8.87
C HIS A 119 -4.49 -10.96 9.44
N LYS A 120 -4.29 -11.01 10.76
CA LYS A 120 -2.96 -10.99 11.38
C LYS A 120 -2.22 -12.33 11.29
N ASP A 121 -2.92 -13.42 10.95
CA ASP A 121 -2.34 -14.77 11.02
C ASP A 121 -1.95 -15.35 9.64
N LYS A 122 -2.25 -14.65 8.54
CA LYS A 122 -2.02 -15.16 7.17
C LYS A 122 -0.66 -14.80 6.55
N TRP A 123 0.22 -14.12 7.29
CA TRP A 123 1.56 -13.73 6.83
C TRP A 123 2.71 -14.36 7.63
N MET A 124 2.44 -15.42 8.40
CA MET A 124 3.48 -16.27 8.99
C MET A 124 3.63 -17.56 8.19
N VAL A 125 4.38 -17.50 7.09
CA VAL A 125 5.14 -18.61 6.51
C VAL A 125 6.37 -18.07 5.82
#